data_AF-A0A5N7MQB0-F1
#
_entry.id   AF-A0A5N7MQB0-F1
#
_cell.length_a   1.000
_cell.length_b   1.000
_cell.length_c   1.000
_cell.angle_alpha   90.00
_cell.angle_beta   90.00
_cell.angle_gamma   90.00
#
_symmetry.space_group_name_H-M   'P 1'
#
loop_
_entity.id
_entity.type
_entity.pdbx_description
1 polymer ?
#
loop_
_entity_poly.entity_id
_entity_poly.type
_entity_poly.pdbx_seq_one_letter_code
_entity_poly.pdbx_strand_id
1 'polypeptide(L)'
;MKFLARSLGLLLIAAGFIGLVIDGTRSIVNNAVSFASIGKVAGTLFPSGMAGLEGSIAQRGYPWLWDPIATYILQMPASVTGFLVGALLMWLGQKPLEPIGYLAGR
;
A
#
# COMPACT_ATOMS: atom_id res chain seq x y z
N MET A 1 14.01 11.75 7.88
CA MET A 1 12.96 10.71 7.76
C MET A 1 11.55 11.28 7.55
N LYS A 2 11.11 12.33 8.24
CA LYS A 2 9.73 12.88 8.13
C LYS A 2 9.35 13.32 6.70
N PHE A 3 10.25 13.98 5.98
CA PHE A 3 10.01 14.39 4.59
C PHE A 3 9.79 13.18 3.66
N LEU A 4 10.63 12.15 3.77
CA LEU A 4 10.53 10.95 2.95
C LEU A 4 9.23 10.18 3.23
N ALA A 5 8.87 10.01 4.51
CA ALA A 5 7.61 9.38 4.90
C ALA A 5 6.39 10.13 4.34
N ARG A 6 6.39 11.48 4.39
CA ARG A 6 5.31 12.29 3.81
C ARG A 6 5.27 12.21 2.29
N SER A 7 6.41 12.27 1.62
CA SER A 7 6.48 12.18 0.16
C SER A 7 5.96 10.82 -0.31
N LEU A 8 6.46 9.72 0.27
CA LEU A 8 6.00 8.37 -0.05
C LEU A 8 4.52 8.17 0.31
N GLY A 9 4.09 8.72 1.45
CA GLY A 9 2.70 8.68 1.89
C GLY A 9 1.75 9.38 0.92
N LEU A 10 2.11 10.57 0.43
CA LEU A 10 1.33 11.31 -0.56
C LEU A 10 1.24 10.54 -1.89
N LEU A 11 2.35 9.97 -2.36
CA LEU A 11 2.37 9.17 -3.58
C LEU A 11 1.46 7.93 -3.45
N LEU A 12 1.52 7.24 -2.31
CA LEU A 12 0.67 6.07 -2.05
C LEU A 12 -0.81 6.44 -1.90
N ILE A 13 -1.14 7.55 -1.25
CA ILE A 13 -2.52 8.05 -1.19
C ILE A 13 -3.04 8.34 -2.59
N ALA A 14 -2.26 9.05 -3.43
CA ALA A 14 -2.65 9.36 -4.79
C ALA A 14 -2.86 8.09 -5.64
N ALA A 15 -1.90 7.15 -5.59
CA ALA A 15 -2.02 5.87 -6.29
C ALA A 15 -3.22 5.04 -5.79
N GLY A 16 -3.42 4.97 -4.48
CA GLY A 16 -4.56 4.28 -3.86
C GLY A 16 -5.89 4.89 -4.27
N PHE A 17 -6.00 6.21 -4.28
CA PHE A 17 -7.20 6.94 -4.72
C PHE A 17 -7.50 6.70 -6.21
N ILE A 18 -6.50 6.78 -7.09
CA ILE A 18 -6.66 6.45 -8.52
C ILE A 18 -7.13 5.00 -8.67
N GLY A 19 -6.53 4.07 -7.92
CA GLY A 19 -6.95 2.68 -7.88
C GLY A 19 -8.41 2.50 -7.45
N LEU A 20 -8.86 3.23 -6.43
CA LEU A 20 -10.25 3.18 -5.96
C LEU A 20 -11.23 3.67 -7.05
N VAL A 21 -10.85 4.70 -7.82
CA VAL A 21 -11.68 5.17 -8.95
C VAL A 21 -11.77 4.09 -10.03
N ILE A 22 -10.66 3.45 -10.40
CA ILE A 22 -10.63 2.37 -11.40
C ILE A 22 -11.43 1.15 -10.92
N ASP A 23 -11.27 0.75 -9.67
CA ASP A 23 -12.01 -0.36 -9.07
C ASP A 23 -13.50 -0.02 -8.97
N GLY A 24 -13.84 1.24 -8.67
CA GLY A 24 -15.21 1.74 -8.62
C GLY A 24 -15.90 1.69 -9.99
N THR A 25 -15.25 2.17 -11.06
CA THR A 25 -15.81 2.09 -12.41
C THR A 25 -16.01 0.64 -12.85
N ARG A 26 -15.02 -0.23 -12.58
CA ARG A 26 -15.14 -1.67 -12.85
C ARG A 26 -16.30 -2.29 -12.07
N SER A 27 -16.48 -1.91 -10.81
CA SER A 27 -17.53 -2.47 -9.96
C SER A 27 -18.93 -2.10 -10.45
N ILE A 28 -19.10 -0.88 -10.96
CA ILE A 28 -20.35 -0.42 -11.56
C ILE A 28 -20.63 -1.19 -12.86
N VAL A 29 -19.63 -1.31 -13.75
CA VAL A 29 -19.76 -2.03 -15.03
C VAL A 29 -20.12 -3.50 -14.82
N ASN A 30 -19.50 -4.14 -13.82
CA ASN A 30 -19.71 -5.56 -13.54
C ASN A 30 -20.89 -5.82 -12.60
N ASN A 31 -21.58 -4.79 -12.12
CA ASN A 31 -22.61 -4.87 -11.08
C ASN A 31 -22.19 -5.71 -9.85
N ALA A 32 -20.91 -5.64 -9.49
CA ALA A 32 -20.30 -6.42 -8.43
C ALA A 32 -19.08 -5.69 -7.87
N VAL A 33 -18.95 -5.64 -6.54
CA VAL A 33 -17.79 -5.01 -5.89
C VAL A 33 -16.52 -5.80 -6.24
N SER A 34 -15.61 -5.16 -6.97
CA SER A 34 -14.40 -5.80 -7.49
C SER A 34 -13.19 -4.90 -7.29
N PHE A 35 -12.17 -5.42 -6.61
CA PHE A 35 -10.90 -4.73 -6.38
C PHE A 35 -9.77 -5.45 -7.12
N ALA A 36 -8.84 -4.69 -7.68
CA ALA A 36 -7.57 -5.24 -8.15
C ALA A 36 -6.70 -5.65 -6.95
N SER A 37 -6.14 -6.86 -6.99
CA SER A 37 -5.18 -7.31 -5.98
C SER A 37 -3.82 -6.63 -6.15
N ILE A 38 -3.04 -6.51 -5.08
CA ILE A 38 -1.66 -6.00 -5.13
C ILE A 38 -0.83 -6.79 -6.15
N GLY A 39 -0.99 -8.11 -6.16
CA GLY A 39 -0.32 -8.99 -7.11
C GLY A 39 -0.62 -8.63 -8.56
N LYS A 40 -1.91 -8.38 -8.90
CA LYS A 40 -2.31 -7.98 -10.24
C LYS A 40 -1.71 -6.62 -10.62
N VAL A 41 -1.79 -5.62 -9.74
CA VAL A 41 -1.24 -4.28 -10.01
C VAL A 41 0.29 -4.34 -10.17
N ALA A 42 0.99 -5.03 -9.29
CA ALA A 42 2.43 -5.18 -9.37
C ALA A 42 2.86 -5.97 -10.62
N GLY A 43 2.12 -7.00 -11.02
CA GLY A 43 2.36 -7.71 -12.29
C GLY A 43 2.15 -6.82 -13.53
N THR A 44 1.18 -5.90 -13.49
CA THR A 44 1.00 -4.92 -14.58
C THR A 44 2.10 -3.85 -14.64
N LEU A 45 2.66 -3.47 -13.50
CA LEU A 45 3.73 -2.46 -13.42
C LEU A 45 5.12 -3.06 -13.66
N PHE A 46 5.34 -4.30 -13.23
CA PHE A 46 6.63 -4.98 -13.26
C PHE A 46 6.50 -6.41 -13.84
N PRO A 47 6.22 -6.56 -15.15
CA PRO A 47 5.88 -7.86 -15.75
C PRO A 47 6.95 -8.94 -15.58
N SER A 48 8.22 -8.57 -15.67
CA SER A 48 9.38 -9.46 -15.56
C SER A 48 9.90 -9.63 -14.13
N GLY A 49 9.46 -8.79 -13.18
CA GLY A 49 9.94 -8.81 -11.79
C GLY A 49 9.30 -9.90 -10.93
N MET A 50 8.08 -10.32 -11.25
CA MET A 50 7.34 -11.28 -10.42
C MET A 50 7.79 -12.73 -10.59
N ALA A 51 8.25 -13.12 -11.78
CA ALA A 51 8.59 -14.50 -12.10
C ALA A 51 9.75 -15.08 -11.25
N GLY A 52 10.61 -14.23 -10.69
CA GLY A 52 11.77 -14.66 -9.89
C GLY A 52 11.61 -14.47 -8.37
N LEU A 53 10.55 -13.81 -7.91
CA LEU A 53 10.40 -13.45 -6.49
C LEU A 53 10.16 -14.67 -5.60
N GLU A 54 9.27 -15.57 -6.01
CA GLU A 54 8.99 -16.81 -5.30
C GLU A 54 10.25 -17.67 -5.15
N GLY A 55 10.92 -17.95 -6.27
CA GLY A 55 12.13 -18.76 -6.29
C GLY A 55 13.25 -18.16 -5.44
N SER A 56 13.39 -16.84 -5.43
CA SER A 56 14.39 -16.15 -4.61
C SER A 56 14.12 -16.27 -3.11
N ILE A 57 12.86 -16.31 -2.68
CA ILE A 57 12.46 -16.42 -1.27
C ILE A 57 12.55 -17.88 -0.80
N ALA A 58 12.07 -18.82 -1.63
CA ALA A 58 12.16 -20.25 -1.36
C ALA A 58 13.62 -20.73 -1.23
N GLN A 59 14.52 -20.26 -2.11
CA GLN A 59 15.94 -20.62 -2.07
C GLN A 59 16.68 -20.08 -0.83
N ARG A 60 16.16 -19.02 -0.19
CA ARG A 60 16.74 -18.46 1.04
C ARG A 60 16.33 -19.22 2.31
N GLY A 61 15.52 -20.27 2.19
CA GLY A 61 15.16 -21.15 3.31
C GLY A 61 14.02 -20.62 4.20
N TYR A 62 13.23 -19.65 3.73
CA TYR A 62 12.06 -19.13 4.47
C TYR A 62 10.74 -19.34 3.68
N PRO A 63 10.27 -20.59 3.48
CA PRO A 63 9.03 -20.86 2.74
C PRO A 63 7.81 -20.14 3.35
N TRP A 64 7.76 -20.04 4.68
CA TRP A 64 6.68 -19.39 5.43
C TRP A 64 6.55 -17.89 5.15
N LEU A 65 7.62 -17.25 4.67
CA LEU A 65 7.61 -15.85 4.28
C LEU A 65 6.90 -15.65 2.93
N TRP A 66 6.99 -16.65 2.05
CA TRP A 66 6.23 -16.66 0.80
C TRP A 66 4.78 -17.08 1.05
N ASP A 67 4.59 -18.24 1.67
CA ASP A 67 3.27 -18.81 1.97
C ASP A 67 3.18 -19.16 3.46
N PRO A 68 2.40 -18.43 4.28
CA PRO A 68 1.23 -17.63 3.85
C PRO A 68 1.44 -16.12 3.67
N ILE A 69 2.58 -15.56 4.09
CA ILE A 69 2.68 -14.10 4.31
C ILE A 69 2.62 -13.29 3.01
N ALA A 70 3.53 -13.54 2.06
CA ALA A 70 3.57 -12.78 0.81
C ALA A 70 2.32 -13.05 -0.03
N THR A 71 1.84 -14.29 -0.09
CA THR A 71 0.59 -14.65 -0.78
C THR A 71 -0.61 -13.90 -0.24
N TYR A 72 -0.79 -13.81 1.09
CA TYR A 72 -1.88 -13.01 1.66
C TYR A 72 -1.76 -11.53 1.29
N ILE A 73 -0.57 -10.93 1.41
CA ILE A 73 -0.35 -9.53 1.06
C ILE A 73 -0.67 -9.28 -0.43
N LEU A 74 -0.20 -10.15 -1.32
CA LEU A 74 -0.43 -10.01 -2.76
C LEU A 74 -1.91 -10.13 -3.14
N GLN A 75 -2.72 -10.81 -2.32
CA GLN A 75 -4.16 -10.94 -2.53
C GLN A 75 -4.97 -9.74 -1.99
N MET A 76 -4.39 -8.89 -1.15
CA MET A 76 -5.09 -7.73 -0.60
C MET A 76 -5.51 -6.73 -1.70
N PRO A 77 -6.62 -5.98 -1.51
CA PRO A 77 -7.03 -4.92 -2.43
C PRO A 77 -5.96 -3.82 -2.53
N ALA A 78 -5.41 -3.61 -3.73
CA ALA A 78 -4.28 -2.70 -3.94
C ALA A 78 -4.65 -1.24 -3.64
N SER A 79 -5.83 -0.82 -4.08
CA SER A 79 -6.34 0.54 -3.93
C SER A 79 -6.54 0.91 -2.46
N VAL A 80 -7.26 0.07 -1.71
CA VAL A 80 -7.50 0.24 -0.27
C VAL A 80 -6.19 0.18 0.51
N THR A 81 -5.35 -0.83 0.24
CA THR A 81 -4.09 -1.01 0.98
C THR A 81 -3.13 0.15 0.73
N GLY A 82 -2.97 0.58 -0.52
CA GLY A 82 -2.13 1.73 -0.87
C GLY A 82 -2.61 3.01 -0.20
N PHE A 83 -3.92 3.25 -0.19
CA PHE A 83 -4.49 4.43 0.48
C PHE A 83 -4.25 4.40 2.00
N LEU A 84 -4.51 3.28 2.66
CA LEU A 84 -4.32 3.13 4.11
C LEU A 84 -2.85 3.22 4.53
N VAL A 85 -1.95 2.55 3.80
CA VAL A 85 -0.50 2.63 4.06
C VAL A 85 0.00 4.06 3.82
N GLY A 86 -0.46 4.72 2.76
CA GLY A 86 -0.13 6.11 2.49
C GLY A 86 -0.61 7.06 3.59
N ALA A 87 -1.84 6.87 4.07
CA ALA A 87 -2.40 7.62 5.20
C ALA A 87 -1.60 7.39 6.49
N LEU A 88 -1.22 6.14 6.77
CA LEU A 88 -0.38 5.80 7.92
C LEU A 88 0.99 6.49 7.86
N LEU A 89 1.63 6.50 6.69
CA LEU A 89 2.92 7.18 6.50
C LEU A 89 2.80 8.70 6.64
N MET A 90 1.70 9.28 6.15
CA MET A 90 1.40 10.70 6.36
C MET A 90 1.23 11.02 7.83
N TRP A 91 0.51 10.17 8.59
CA TRP A 91 0.33 10.31 10.03
C TRP A 91 1.65 10.22 10.80
N LEU A 92 2.48 9.20 10.53
CA LEU A 92 3.81 9.06 11.13
C LEU A 92 4.75 10.23 10.79
N GLY A 93 4.53 10.87 9.64
CA GLY A 93 5.29 12.05 9.19
C GLY A 93 4.84 13.38 9.80
N GLN A 94 3.75 13.42 10.57
CA GLN A 94 3.20 14.66 11.12
C GLN A 94 4.18 15.33 12.11
N LYS A 95 4.12 16.67 12.18
CA LYS A 95 4.78 17.41 13.26
C LYS A 95 3.87 17.27 14.50
N PRO A 96 4.44 17.09 15.71
CA PRO A 96 3.65 17.14 16.93
C PRO A 96 2.82 18.43 16.95
N LEU A 97 1.59 18.32 17.42
CA LEU A 97 0.72 19.49 17.62
C LEU A 97 1.47 20.46 18.54
N GLU A 98 1.52 21.73 18.13
CA GLU A 98 2.13 22.75 18.97
C GLU A 98 1.29 22.87 20.26
N PRO A 99 1.91 22.78 21.45
CA PRO A 99 1.17 22.88 22.70
C PRO A 99 0.49 24.24 22.76
N ILE A 100 -0.83 24.25 22.92
CA ILE A 100 -1.61 25.46 23.15
C ILE A 100 -1.88 25.63 24.65
N GLY A 101 -1.73 26.84 25.17
CA GLY A 101 -2.04 27.17 26.58
C GLY A 101 -0.88 26.92 27.55
N TYR A 102 -1.19 26.51 28.80
CA TYR A 102 -0.24 26.41 29.93
C TYR A 102 0.96 25.48 29.67
N LEU A 103 0.86 24.55 28.71
CA LEU A 103 1.95 23.65 28.30
C LEU A 103 3.00 24.32 27.40
N ALA A 104 2.78 25.54 26.92
CA ALA A 104 3.73 26.28 26.08
C ALA A 104 4.80 27.07 26.88
N GLY A 105 4.65 27.17 28.21
CA GLY A 105 5.45 28.04 29.08
C GLY A 105 6.44 27.34 30.02
N ARG A 106 6.74 26.05 29.83
CA ARG A 106 7.76 25.32 30.60
C ARG A 106 8.94 24.91 29.73
#